data_AF-A0A7W8DR29-F1
#
_entry.id   AF-A0A7W8DR29-F1
#
_cell.length_a   1.000
_cell.length_b   1.000
_cell.length_c   1.000
_cell.angle_alpha   90.00
_cell.angle_beta   90.00
_cell.angle_gamma   90.00
#
_symmetry.space_group_name_H-M   'P 1'
#
loop_
_entity.id
_entity.type
_entity.pdbx_description
1 polymer ?
#
loop_
_entity_poly.entity_id
_entity_poly.type
_entity_poly.pdbx_seq_one_letter_code
_entity_poly.pdbx_strand_id
1 'polypeptide(L)'
;MLREGVWKDAVVKFQGKGTAQAPITLCAAIPGKTIFTGASALRMAGEYLIAEGLWFKDPDSSIGDSIEFRVDSKHVATHCRLTNCAITMSPEAANKTDKESRWIGLYGSHNLVDRCLVEGKVTKGTTLVVWLGGENTGHHIIENNYFGPREKLGKNGGETIRVGDSKTSMETASCIVRQNLFVRCDGEAECISNKSCGNLYQGNSFVEVSGTLTLRHGNGCIVEKNGFFGHGAKGTGGIRIIGEDHIVRENYLESLTGDETRCGITLMMGLPNSPANGYFQVKRARVENNTLVNCKHPILIALEGDKVPGKPSLPPIECVIIGNKIHGAETQVVEARCDLAGIRWEANHFHGKALGIPETEGIAWGKEPDIQRLKALDRKAVQPSWWE
;
A
#
# COMPACT_ATOMS: atom_id res chain seq x y z
N MET A 1 19.21 21.08 16.43
CA MET A 1 18.41 21.76 15.38
C MET A 1 19.31 22.10 14.22
N LEU A 2 18.85 21.89 12.98
CA LEU A 2 19.55 22.24 11.76
C LEU A 2 19.15 23.64 11.30
N ARG A 3 20.10 24.46 10.85
CA ARG A 3 19.80 25.79 10.29
C ARG A 3 18.99 25.69 8.99
N GLU A 4 18.24 26.74 8.72
CA GLU A 4 17.60 26.96 7.42
C GLU A 4 18.63 27.06 6.28
N GLY A 5 18.18 26.77 5.06
CA GLY A 5 18.95 26.83 3.84
C GLY A 5 19.03 25.50 3.10
N VAL A 6 19.76 25.53 1.98
CA VAL A 6 20.02 24.36 1.14
C VAL A 6 21.27 23.64 1.63
N TRP A 7 21.10 22.36 1.94
CA TRP A 7 22.14 21.41 2.31
C TRP A 7 22.35 20.48 1.12
N LYS A 8 23.32 20.83 0.27
CA LYS A 8 23.66 20.06 -0.93
C LYS A 8 24.64 18.94 -0.58
N ASP A 9 24.40 17.75 -1.12
CA ASP A 9 25.27 16.56 -1.00
C ASP A 9 25.59 16.19 0.47
N ALA A 10 24.62 16.39 1.37
CA ALA A 10 24.77 16.21 2.80
C ALA A 10 24.22 14.84 3.27
N VAL A 11 25.12 13.97 3.74
CA VAL A 11 24.75 12.68 4.32
C VAL A 11 24.76 12.79 5.84
N VAL A 12 23.57 12.72 6.45
CA VAL A 12 23.37 12.76 7.90
C VAL A 12 23.27 11.35 8.45
N LYS A 13 24.26 10.96 9.27
CA LYS A 13 24.18 9.76 10.10
C LYS A 13 23.69 10.15 11.49
N PHE A 14 22.40 9.96 11.74
CA PHE A 14 21.76 10.25 13.01
C PHE A 14 21.76 8.99 13.88
N GLN A 15 22.72 8.92 14.79
CA GLN A 15 22.89 7.77 15.69
C GLN A 15 22.80 8.21 17.14
N GLY A 16 22.12 7.41 17.96
CA GLY A 16 21.99 7.68 19.38
C GLY A 16 21.05 6.71 20.08
N LYS A 17 21.01 6.79 21.41
CA LYS A 17 20.08 6.02 22.24
C LYS A 17 19.36 6.98 23.17
N GLY A 18 18.16 7.39 22.76
CA GLY A 18 17.21 8.07 23.62
C GLY A 18 16.46 7.07 24.50
N THR A 19 15.40 7.56 25.14
CA THR A 19 14.42 6.73 25.85
C THR A 19 13.01 7.17 25.45
N ALA A 20 11.99 6.38 25.79
CA ALA A 20 10.60 6.77 25.55
C ALA A 20 10.23 8.12 26.19
N GLN A 21 10.81 8.44 27.35
CA GLN A 21 10.57 9.68 28.09
C GLN A 21 11.48 10.84 27.64
N ALA A 22 12.64 10.53 27.05
CA ALA A 22 13.62 11.51 26.60
C ALA A 22 14.20 11.08 25.24
N PRO A 23 13.43 11.23 24.14
CA PRO A 23 13.92 10.93 22.81
C PRO A 23 14.96 11.96 22.35
N ILE A 24 15.87 11.55 21.47
CA ILE A 24 16.83 12.47 20.84
C ILE A 24 16.20 12.99 19.55
N THR A 25 16.14 14.30 19.38
CA THR A 25 15.47 14.92 18.22
C THR A 25 16.46 15.66 17.32
N LEU A 26 16.46 15.27 16.04
CA LEU A 26 17.06 16.00 14.92
C LEU A 26 15.94 16.71 14.15
N CYS A 27 15.82 18.02 14.31
CA CYS A 27 14.79 18.81 13.62
C CYS A 27 15.36 20.01 12.87
N ALA A 28 14.63 20.47 11.86
CA ALA A 28 14.83 21.79 11.26
C ALA A 28 14.53 22.90 12.28
N ALA A 29 15.30 23.98 12.27
CA ALA A 29 15.01 25.16 13.11
C ALA A 29 13.69 25.84 12.70
N ILE A 30 13.40 25.86 11.39
CA ILE A 30 12.11 26.24 10.84
C ILE A 30 11.66 25.08 9.92
N PRO A 31 10.56 24.37 10.22
CA PRO A 31 10.09 23.25 9.41
C PRO A 31 9.94 23.62 7.92
N GLY A 32 10.42 22.74 7.05
CA GLY A 32 10.41 22.96 5.59
C GLY A 32 11.49 23.91 5.06
N LYS A 33 12.28 24.56 5.92
CA LYS A 33 13.36 25.47 5.51
C LYS A 33 14.75 24.85 5.58
N THR A 34 14.90 23.63 6.10
CA THR A 34 16.11 22.81 5.96
C THR A 34 15.92 21.86 4.78
N ILE A 35 16.52 22.22 3.63
CA ILE A 35 16.28 21.55 2.35
C ILE A 35 17.52 20.77 1.92
N PHE A 36 17.42 19.45 1.88
CA PHE A 36 18.45 18.54 1.39
C PHE A 36 18.31 18.34 -0.12
N THR A 37 19.40 18.54 -0.88
CA THR A 37 19.43 18.38 -2.34
C THR A 37 20.63 17.56 -2.80
N GLY A 38 20.59 17.06 -4.04
CA GLY A 38 21.68 16.28 -4.63
C GLY A 38 21.88 14.93 -3.92
N ALA A 39 23.14 14.55 -3.71
CA ALA A 39 23.57 13.32 -3.06
C ALA A 39 23.37 13.34 -1.53
N SER A 40 22.22 13.83 -1.07
CA SER A 40 21.87 13.98 0.34
C SER A 40 21.07 12.79 0.87
N ALA A 41 21.33 12.40 2.12
CA ALA A 41 20.72 11.23 2.72
C ALA A 41 20.54 11.38 4.23
N LEU A 42 19.53 10.73 4.79
CA LEU A 42 19.39 10.50 6.23
C LEU A 42 19.54 9.01 6.52
N ARG A 43 20.37 8.68 7.50
CA ARG A 43 20.60 7.32 8.01
C ARG A 43 20.41 7.33 9.51
N MET A 44 19.40 6.62 10.00
CA MET A 44 19.03 6.59 11.42
C MET A 44 19.40 5.24 12.03
N ALA A 45 20.07 5.21 13.20
CA ALA A 45 20.32 3.97 13.91
C ALA A 45 20.38 4.16 15.43
N GLY A 46 19.87 3.18 16.18
CA GLY A 46 19.72 3.24 17.63
C GLY A 46 18.26 3.30 18.05
N GLU A 47 17.98 4.00 19.15
CA GLU A 47 16.69 3.87 19.85
C GLU A 47 16.10 5.25 20.18
N TYR A 48 14.78 5.39 20.05
CA TYR A 48 14.03 6.61 20.41
C TYR A 48 14.61 7.89 19.79
N LEU A 49 14.85 7.84 18.48
CA LEU A 49 15.29 8.98 17.67
C LEU A 49 14.12 9.59 16.90
N ILE A 50 14.06 10.91 16.81
CA ILE A 50 13.03 11.64 16.06
C ILE A 50 13.71 12.52 15.01
N ALA A 51 13.35 12.33 13.74
CA ALA A 51 13.71 13.22 12.63
C ALA A 51 12.49 14.02 12.18
N GLU A 52 12.58 15.35 12.22
CA GLU A 52 11.42 16.24 12.04
C GLU A 52 11.67 17.46 11.15
N GLY A 53 10.69 17.80 10.30
CA GLY A 53 10.64 19.09 9.61
C GLY A 53 11.60 19.23 8.42
N LEU A 54 12.16 18.12 7.92
CA LEU A 54 13.18 18.10 6.87
C LEU A 54 12.54 17.96 5.48
N TRP A 55 13.13 18.60 4.48
CA TRP A 55 12.69 18.47 3.08
C TRP A 55 13.81 17.92 2.19
N PHE A 56 13.65 16.73 1.64
CA PHE A 56 14.50 16.18 0.59
C PHE A 56 13.93 16.55 -0.78
N LYS A 57 14.58 17.48 -1.48
CA LYS A 57 14.14 17.99 -2.77
C LYS A 57 15.06 17.47 -3.88
N ASP A 58 14.47 16.87 -4.91
CA ASP A 58 15.15 16.32 -6.07
C ASP A 58 16.30 15.38 -5.67
N PRO A 59 16.01 14.31 -4.88
CA PRO A 59 17.06 13.44 -4.37
C PRO A 59 17.78 12.72 -5.52
N ASP A 60 19.12 12.74 -5.48
CA ASP A 60 19.93 12.01 -6.45
C ASP A 60 19.81 10.49 -6.21
N SER A 61 19.36 9.75 -7.21
CA SER A 61 19.24 8.30 -7.15
C SER A 61 20.59 7.55 -7.03
N SER A 62 21.71 8.21 -7.34
CA SER A 62 23.04 7.58 -7.35
C SER A 62 23.44 7.05 -5.97
N ILE A 63 22.99 7.73 -4.91
CA ILE A 63 23.24 7.39 -3.49
C ILE A 63 22.38 6.23 -2.96
N GLY A 64 21.47 5.68 -3.78
CA GLY A 64 20.52 4.68 -3.34
C GLY A 64 19.34 5.32 -2.63
N ASP A 65 19.06 4.91 -1.39
CA ASP A 65 17.83 5.29 -0.71
C ASP A 65 17.96 6.65 0.02
N SER A 66 16.97 7.54 -0.06
CA SER A 66 17.08 8.89 0.54
C SER A 66 17.09 8.85 2.07
N ILE A 67 16.19 8.09 2.68
CA ILE A 67 16.09 7.90 4.13
C ILE A 67 16.14 6.41 4.45
N GLU A 68 17.07 5.97 5.29
CA GLU A 68 17.11 4.60 5.80
C GLU A 68 17.10 4.58 7.34
N PHE A 69 16.31 3.67 7.91
CA PHE A 69 16.26 3.36 9.35
C PHE A 69 17.38 2.39 9.76
N ARG A 70 18.56 2.58 9.16
CA ARG A 70 19.82 1.94 9.52
C ARG A 70 20.98 2.81 9.03
N VAL A 71 22.18 2.59 9.58
CA VAL A 71 23.43 3.10 8.99
C VAL A 71 24.21 2.03 8.24
N ASP A 72 24.01 0.75 8.61
CA ASP A 72 24.55 -0.42 7.95
C ASP A 72 23.71 -1.67 8.33
N SER A 73 24.14 -2.88 7.93
CA SER A 73 23.39 -4.12 8.19
C SER A 73 23.33 -4.56 9.65
N LYS A 74 24.17 -3.99 10.54
CA LYS A 74 24.25 -4.34 11.97
C LYS A 74 23.65 -3.27 12.88
N HIS A 75 23.54 -2.04 12.39
CA HIS A 75 23.06 -0.91 13.16
C HIS A 75 21.76 -0.37 12.57
N VAL A 76 20.64 -0.86 13.09
CA VAL A 76 19.27 -0.50 12.70
C VAL A 76 18.64 0.47 13.71
N ALA A 77 17.50 1.07 13.34
CA ALA A 77 16.70 1.92 14.21
C ALA A 77 15.51 1.16 14.80
N THR A 78 15.24 1.37 16.08
CA THR A 78 14.10 0.81 16.80
C THR A 78 13.40 1.90 17.61
N HIS A 79 12.06 1.90 17.66
CA HIS A 79 11.27 2.95 18.31
C HIS A 79 11.60 4.38 17.84
N CYS A 80 12.01 4.54 16.59
CA CYS A 80 12.36 5.82 15.99
C CYS A 80 11.22 6.38 15.14
N ARG A 81 11.24 7.69 14.90
CA ARG A 81 10.15 8.41 14.23
C ARG A 81 10.68 9.33 13.14
N LEU A 82 10.07 9.27 11.96
CA LEU A 82 10.18 10.29 10.91
C LEU A 82 8.85 11.03 10.83
N THR A 83 8.85 12.34 11.06
CA THR A 83 7.60 13.11 11.11
C THR A 83 7.69 14.49 10.49
N ASN A 84 6.59 14.99 9.93
CA ASN A 84 6.54 16.32 9.31
C ASN A 84 7.66 16.54 8.28
N CYS A 85 8.02 15.52 7.51
CA CYS A 85 9.08 15.58 6.50
C CYS A 85 8.50 15.51 5.09
N ALA A 86 9.21 16.05 4.10
CA ALA A 86 8.83 15.93 2.69
C ALA A 86 9.95 15.30 1.85
N ILE A 87 9.56 14.51 0.86
CA ILE A 87 10.41 14.07 -0.25
C ILE A 87 9.68 14.38 -1.55
N THR A 88 10.26 15.26 -2.37
CA THR A 88 9.63 15.71 -3.61
C THR A 88 10.61 15.67 -4.77
N MET A 89 10.12 15.36 -5.96
CA MET A 89 10.88 15.50 -7.19
C MET A 89 10.13 16.36 -8.20
N SER A 90 10.81 17.39 -8.72
CA SER A 90 10.27 18.28 -9.74
C SER A 90 10.33 17.62 -11.13
N PRO A 91 9.45 18.01 -12.07
CA PRO A 91 9.47 17.51 -13.45
C PRO A 91 10.81 17.74 -14.16
N GLU A 92 11.54 18.81 -13.83
CA GLU A 92 12.83 19.14 -14.45
C GLU A 92 13.95 18.22 -13.98
N ALA A 93 13.87 17.72 -12.73
CA ALA A 93 14.81 16.76 -12.17
C ALA A 93 14.45 15.30 -12.53
N ALA A 94 13.25 15.07 -13.04
CA ALA A 94 12.71 13.73 -13.25
C ALA A 94 13.33 13.02 -14.45
N ASN A 95 14.11 11.96 -14.21
CA ASN A 95 14.60 11.08 -15.26
C ASN A 95 14.31 9.59 -14.96
N LYS A 96 13.51 8.94 -15.82
CA LYS A 96 13.09 7.53 -15.65
C LYS A 96 14.24 6.53 -15.86
N THR A 97 15.34 6.93 -16.49
CA THR A 97 16.51 6.06 -16.73
C THR A 97 17.52 6.06 -15.59
N ASP A 98 17.31 6.92 -14.59
CA ASP A 98 18.15 7.01 -13.41
C ASP A 98 18.20 5.70 -12.64
N LYS A 99 19.24 5.57 -11.80
CA LYS A 99 19.52 4.37 -11.01
C LYS A 99 18.31 4.03 -10.14
N GLU A 100 18.05 2.72 -9.99
CA GLU A 100 17.01 2.24 -9.08
C GLU A 100 17.30 2.70 -7.64
N SER A 101 16.32 3.33 -7.02
CA SER A 101 16.40 3.90 -5.67
C SER A 101 15.03 3.83 -4.99
N ARG A 102 15.03 3.63 -3.67
CA ARG A 102 13.82 3.84 -2.84
C ARG A 102 13.94 5.22 -2.20
N TRP A 103 12.87 5.75 -1.63
CA TRP A 103 12.96 7.02 -0.89
C TRP A 103 13.00 6.79 0.62
N ILE A 104 12.23 5.83 1.13
CA ILE A 104 12.21 5.51 2.57
C ILE A 104 12.39 3.99 2.74
N GLY A 105 13.46 3.59 3.41
CA GLY A 105 13.72 2.20 3.83
C GLY A 105 13.54 2.05 5.34
N LEU A 106 12.48 1.34 5.75
CA LEU A 106 12.26 0.94 7.13
C LEU A 106 12.97 -0.39 7.43
N TYR A 107 13.72 -0.39 8.52
CA TYR A 107 14.51 -1.48 9.07
C TYR A 107 14.28 -1.53 10.59
N GLY A 108 14.78 -2.55 11.27
CA GLY A 108 14.63 -2.72 12.72
C GLY A 108 13.18 -2.98 13.12
N SER A 109 12.71 -2.35 14.21
CA SER A 109 11.35 -2.58 14.69
C SER A 109 10.66 -1.35 15.31
N HIS A 110 9.33 -1.35 15.34
CA HIS A 110 8.52 -0.36 16.09
C HIS A 110 8.75 1.12 15.71
N ASN A 111 9.23 1.37 14.50
CA ASN A 111 9.39 2.72 13.96
C ASN A 111 8.06 3.30 13.48
N LEU A 112 7.98 4.64 13.50
CA LEU A 112 6.82 5.42 13.08
C LEU A 112 7.18 6.37 11.92
N VAL A 113 6.40 6.35 10.85
CA VAL A 113 6.44 7.37 9.80
C VAL A 113 5.08 8.05 9.74
N ASP A 114 5.02 9.33 10.11
CA ASP A 114 3.76 10.07 10.13
C ASP A 114 3.83 11.52 9.66
N ARG A 115 2.71 12.05 9.14
CA ARG A 115 2.62 13.43 8.66
C ARG A 115 3.71 13.78 7.65
N CYS A 116 4.13 12.81 6.84
CA CYS A 116 5.09 13.04 5.78
C CYS A 116 4.40 13.21 4.42
N LEU A 117 5.04 13.97 3.54
CA LEU A 117 4.62 14.16 2.16
C LEU A 117 5.65 13.53 1.22
N VAL A 118 5.18 12.75 0.26
CA VAL A 118 6.03 12.04 -0.68
C VAL A 118 5.42 12.07 -2.08
N GLU A 119 6.03 12.77 -3.04
CA GLU A 119 5.46 12.92 -4.39
C GLU A 119 6.48 13.14 -5.52
N GLY A 120 6.10 12.79 -6.75
CA GLY A 120 6.88 13.07 -7.96
C GLY A 120 7.90 11.99 -8.35
N LYS A 121 7.93 10.83 -7.66
CA LYS A 121 8.90 9.76 -7.97
C LYS A 121 8.70 9.22 -9.39
N VAL A 122 9.73 9.28 -10.25
CA VAL A 122 9.69 8.70 -11.60
C VAL A 122 10.66 7.52 -11.78
N THR A 123 11.64 7.38 -10.89
CA THR A 123 12.66 6.33 -10.97
C THR A 123 12.11 4.97 -10.56
N LYS A 124 12.74 3.89 -11.05
CA LYS A 124 12.46 2.54 -10.56
C LYS A 124 12.82 2.42 -9.07
N GLY A 125 12.09 1.57 -8.36
CA GLY A 125 12.24 1.29 -6.94
C GLY A 125 11.02 1.80 -6.18
N THR A 126 10.56 1.01 -5.22
CA THR A 126 9.40 1.33 -4.38
C THR A 126 9.61 2.65 -3.63
N THR A 127 8.56 3.45 -3.41
CA THR A 127 8.68 4.73 -2.69
C THR A 127 9.07 4.50 -1.23
N LEU A 128 8.32 3.66 -0.51
CA LEU A 128 8.60 3.24 0.87
C LEU A 128 8.64 1.71 0.98
N VAL A 129 9.71 1.17 1.55
CA VAL A 129 9.87 -0.29 1.75
C VAL A 129 10.06 -0.59 3.23
N VAL A 130 9.33 -1.59 3.75
CA VAL A 130 9.67 -2.29 4.99
C VAL A 130 10.51 -3.50 4.64
N TRP A 131 11.74 -3.54 5.16
CA TRP A 131 12.62 -4.68 5.06
C TRP A 131 12.45 -5.58 6.28
N LEU A 132 12.48 -6.89 6.04
CA LEU A 132 12.31 -7.92 7.07
C LEU A 132 13.52 -8.87 7.07
N GLY A 133 13.59 -9.72 8.10
CA GLY A 133 14.65 -10.70 8.32
C GLY A 133 15.74 -10.25 9.30
N GLY A 134 16.19 -11.20 10.12
CA GLY A 134 17.16 -10.94 11.20
C GLY A 134 16.61 -9.96 12.23
N GLU A 135 17.35 -8.88 12.50
CA GLU A 135 16.96 -7.81 13.43
C GLU A 135 15.80 -6.93 12.91
N ASN A 136 15.37 -7.11 11.66
CA ASN A 136 14.28 -6.34 11.06
C ASN A 136 12.94 -7.05 11.25
N THR A 137 12.36 -6.95 12.43
CA THR A 137 11.13 -7.66 12.78
C THR A 137 9.85 -6.91 12.40
N GLY A 138 9.94 -5.66 11.97
CA GLY A 138 8.79 -4.87 11.54
C GLY A 138 8.07 -4.17 12.70
N HIS A 139 6.79 -4.46 12.92
CA HIS A 139 5.92 -3.76 13.87
C HIS A 139 5.86 -2.23 13.64
N HIS A 140 6.11 -1.80 12.40
CA HIS A 140 6.14 -0.39 12.06
C HIS A 140 4.75 0.18 11.91
N ILE A 141 4.62 1.48 12.17
CA ILE A 141 3.40 2.24 11.92
C ILE A 141 3.69 3.28 10.84
N ILE A 142 2.88 3.27 9.79
CA ILE A 142 2.92 4.25 8.69
C ILE A 142 1.55 4.90 8.67
N GLU A 143 1.44 6.13 9.19
CA GLU A 143 0.14 6.76 9.37
C GLU A 143 0.07 8.25 9.03
N ASN A 144 -1.09 8.73 8.64
CA ASN A 144 -1.31 10.17 8.39
C ASN A 144 -0.30 10.77 7.40
N ASN A 145 0.10 10.01 6.36
CA ASN A 145 1.00 10.48 5.31
C ASN A 145 0.24 10.77 4.02
N TYR A 146 0.79 11.67 3.22
CA TYR A 146 0.33 11.99 1.88
C TYR A 146 1.32 11.44 0.86
N PHE A 147 0.88 10.42 0.12
CA PHE A 147 1.57 9.91 -1.04
C PHE A 147 0.93 10.53 -2.28
N GLY A 148 1.60 11.51 -2.86
CA GLY A 148 1.13 12.25 -4.01
C GLY A 148 1.38 11.55 -5.34
N PRO A 149 1.18 12.27 -6.45
CA PRO A 149 1.28 11.71 -7.79
C PRO A 149 2.61 10.99 -8.04
N ARG A 150 2.51 9.79 -8.60
CA ARG A 150 3.62 8.98 -9.08
C ARG A 150 3.27 8.49 -10.47
N GLU A 151 3.97 8.99 -11.48
CA GLU A 151 3.68 8.59 -12.84
C GLU A 151 3.94 7.10 -13.09
N LYS A 152 3.20 6.55 -14.04
CA LYS A 152 3.43 5.19 -14.54
C LYS A 152 4.88 4.98 -14.94
N LEU A 153 5.49 3.97 -14.31
CA LEU A 153 6.86 3.53 -14.58
C LEU A 153 6.93 2.68 -15.86
N GLY A 154 5.85 1.98 -16.19
CA GLY A 154 5.74 1.10 -17.37
C GLY A 154 6.39 -0.28 -17.21
N LYS A 155 6.93 -0.58 -16.03
CA LYS A 155 7.58 -1.85 -15.65
C LYS A 155 7.41 -2.08 -14.14
N ASN A 156 7.76 -3.28 -13.69
CA ASN A 156 7.78 -3.66 -12.27
C ASN A 156 8.78 -2.80 -11.45
N GLY A 157 8.48 -2.57 -10.17
CA GLY A 157 9.27 -1.75 -9.25
C GLY A 157 8.72 -0.32 -9.09
N GLY A 158 7.44 -0.13 -9.38
CA GLY A 158 6.71 1.13 -9.33
C GLY A 158 5.91 1.32 -8.04
N GLU A 159 6.02 0.43 -7.04
CA GLU A 159 5.09 0.38 -5.92
C GLU A 159 5.25 1.60 -5.00
N THR A 160 4.16 2.13 -4.44
CA THR A 160 4.25 3.20 -3.44
C THR A 160 4.73 2.64 -2.11
N ILE A 161 4.09 1.57 -1.61
CA ILE A 161 4.50 0.88 -0.39
C ILE A 161 4.74 -0.59 -0.68
N ARG A 162 5.81 -1.15 -0.12
CA ARG A 162 6.03 -2.59 -0.06
C ARG A 162 6.37 -3.03 1.35
N VAL A 163 5.68 -4.04 1.88
CA VAL A 163 5.92 -4.56 3.24
C VAL A 163 6.49 -5.97 3.16
N GLY A 164 7.82 -6.09 3.24
CA GLY A 164 8.57 -7.34 3.05
C GLY A 164 8.93 -7.60 1.58
N ASP A 165 9.37 -8.83 1.31
CA ASP A 165 9.63 -9.35 -0.03
C ASP A 165 9.26 -10.84 -0.13
N SER A 166 9.49 -11.47 -1.29
CA SER A 166 9.14 -12.88 -1.44
C SER A 166 9.92 -13.80 -0.49
N LYS A 167 11.18 -13.47 -0.14
CA LYS A 167 12.03 -14.31 0.73
C LYS A 167 11.56 -14.29 2.18
N THR A 168 11.04 -13.16 2.62
CA THR A 168 10.57 -12.90 3.99
C THR A 168 9.05 -12.98 4.12
N SER A 169 8.36 -13.45 3.07
CA SER A 169 6.90 -13.38 2.96
C SER A 169 6.12 -14.15 4.02
N MET A 170 6.73 -15.15 4.66
CA MET A 170 6.11 -15.91 5.74
C MET A 170 6.46 -15.38 7.14
N GLU A 171 7.30 -14.34 7.23
CA GLU A 171 7.56 -13.65 8.50
C GLU A 171 6.33 -12.81 8.90
N THR A 172 6.02 -12.83 10.19
CA THR A 172 4.96 -11.98 10.76
C THR A 172 5.53 -10.60 11.02
N ALA A 173 5.15 -9.63 10.20
CA ALA A 173 5.63 -8.26 10.30
C ALA A 173 4.76 -7.39 11.20
N SER A 174 3.46 -7.68 11.33
CA SER A 174 2.51 -6.93 12.17
C SER A 174 2.61 -5.41 12.02
N CYS A 175 2.88 -4.93 10.80
CA CYS A 175 2.93 -3.51 10.50
C CYS A 175 1.52 -2.95 10.35
N ILE A 176 1.36 -1.68 10.69
CA ILE A 176 0.11 -0.95 10.58
C ILE A 176 0.28 0.16 9.55
N VAL A 177 -0.51 0.14 8.49
CA VAL A 177 -0.60 1.20 7.49
C VAL A 177 -1.99 1.79 7.57
N ARG A 178 -2.13 2.97 8.19
CA ARG A 178 -3.46 3.54 8.46
C ARG A 178 -3.57 5.03 8.19
N GLN A 179 -4.78 5.48 7.83
CA GLN A 179 -5.07 6.90 7.66
C GLN A 179 -4.12 7.65 6.71
N ASN A 180 -3.56 6.95 5.71
CA ASN A 180 -2.74 7.58 4.67
C ASN A 180 -3.62 7.94 3.46
N LEU A 181 -3.25 9.02 2.77
CA LEU A 181 -3.89 9.44 1.52
C LEU A 181 -2.94 9.18 0.34
N PHE A 182 -3.39 8.36 -0.60
CA PHE A 182 -2.71 8.05 -1.86
C PHE A 182 -3.45 8.74 -2.99
N VAL A 183 -2.79 9.61 -3.74
CA VAL A 183 -3.40 10.36 -4.86
C VAL A 183 -2.60 10.13 -6.12
N ARG A 184 -3.22 9.52 -7.14
CA ARG A 184 -2.60 9.25 -8.46
C ARG A 184 -1.24 8.56 -8.34
N CYS A 185 -1.16 7.59 -7.44
CA CYS A 185 0.02 6.75 -7.24
C CYS A 185 0.09 5.66 -8.32
N ASP A 186 0.33 6.06 -9.55
CA ASP A 186 0.12 5.25 -10.76
C ASP A 186 1.37 4.47 -11.21
N GLY A 187 2.38 4.38 -10.35
CA GLY A 187 3.70 3.83 -10.66
C GLY A 187 3.64 2.45 -11.30
N GLU A 188 2.80 1.56 -10.77
CA GLU A 188 2.49 0.26 -11.35
C GLU A 188 1.17 -0.33 -10.85
N ALA A 189 0.89 -1.61 -11.14
CA ALA A 189 -0.36 -2.28 -10.76
C ALA A 189 -0.54 -2.45 -9.24
N GLU A 190 0.54 -2.39 -8.47
CA GLU A 190 0.55 -2.50 -7.00
C GLU A 190 0.89 -1.13 -6.40
N CYS A 191 -0.12 -0.39 -5.93
CA CYS A 191 0.14 0.81 -5.13
C CYS A 191 0.70 0.40 -3.77
N ILE A 192 0.06 -0.56 -3.12
CA ILE A 192 0.58 -1.25 -1.94
C ILE A 192 0.81 -2.71 -2.31
N SER A 193 2.01 -3.21 -2.03
CA SER A 193 2.40 -4.61 -2.21
C SER A 193 2.74 -5.23 -0.85
N ASN A 194 1.76 -5.90 -0.22
CA ASN A 194 1.98 -6.65 1.00
C ASN A 194 2.71 -7.96 0.69
N LYS A 195 3.87 -8.18 1.31
CA LYS A 195 4.70 -9.37 1.11
C LYS A 195 5.21 -9.89 2.47
N SER A 196 4.31 -10.01 3.44
CA SER A 196 4.56 -10.51 4.80
C SER A 196 3.24 -10.80 5.51
N CYS A 197 3.30 -11.45 6.68
CA CYS A 197 2.11 -11.87 7.43
C CYS A 197 1.65 -10.85 8.48
N GLY A 198 0.35 -10.88 8.80
CA GLY A 198 -0.22 -10.22 9.99
C GLY A 198 -0.31 -8.70 9.94
N ASN A 199 -0.22 -8.08 8.77
CA ASN A 199 -0.29 -6.62 8.62
C ASN A 199 -1.73 -6.10 8.65
N LEU A 200 -1.90 -4.86 9.11
CA LEU A 200 -3.17 -4.13 9.12
C LEU A 200 -3.13 -2.94 8.17
N TYR A 201 -4.08 -2.88 7.24
CA TYR A 201 -4.32 -1.75 6.34
C TYR A 201 -5.67 -1.12 6.67
N GLN A 202 -5.68 0.01 7.37
CA GLN A 202 -6.90 0.56 7.98
C GLN A 202 -7.17 2.01 7.61
N GLY A 203 -8.37 2.33 7.11
CA GLY A 203 -8.79 3.74 7.00
C GLY A 203 -7.99 4.59 6.02
N ASN A 204 -7.29 3.98 5.06
CA ASN A 204 -6.55 4.70 4.04
C ASN A 204 -7.49 5.18 2.92
N SER A 205 -7.14 6.25 2.22
CA SER A 205 -7.85 6.74 1.03
C SER A 205 -6.99 6.62 -0.23
N PHE A 206 -7.53 5.99 -1.27
CA PHE A 206 -6.92 5.86 -2.58
C PHE A 206 -7.74 6.67 -3.58
N VAL A 207 -7.22 7.82 -4.02
CA VAL A 207 -7.91 8.73 -4.94
C VAL A 207 -7.25 8.66 -6.30
N GLU A 208 -8.01 8.20 -7.30
CA GLU A 208 -7.57 8.11 -8.69
C GLU A 208 -6.26 7.31 -8.87
N VAL A 209 -6.05 6.29 -8.04
CA VAL A 209 -4.85 5.45 -8.06
C VAL A 209 -5.02 4.35 -9.11
N SER A 210 -4.23 4.38 -10.19
CA SER A 210 -4.17 3.35 -11.24
C SER A 210 -3.39 2.10 -10.78
N GLY A 211 -3.80 1.52 -9.66
CA GLY A 211 -3.19 0.35 -9.03
C GLY A 211 -4.09 -0.20 -7.93
N THR A 212 -3.57 -1.15 -7.15
CA THR A 212 -4.33 -1.86 -6.11
C THR A 212 -3.61 -1.87 -4.77
N LEU A 213 -4.37 -2.12 -3.70
CA LEU A 213 -3.84 -2.74 -2.49
C LEU A 213 -3.78 -4.25 -2.73
N THR A 214 -2.59 -4.77 -2.98
CA THR A 214 -2.38 -6.21 -3.23
C THR A 214 -1.81 -6.89 -2.00
N LEU A 215 -2.55 -7.88 -1.49
CA LEU A 215 -2.06 -8.93 -0.61
C LEU A 215 -1.27 -9.92 -1.47
N ARG A 216 0.00 -9.61 -1.75
CA ARG A 216 0.79 -10.24 -2.83
C ARG A 216 1.44 -11.55 -2.36
N HIS A 217 2.00 -11.54 -1.15
CA HIS A 217 2.50 -12.69 -0.43
C HIS A 217 2.23 -12.52 1.07
N GLY A 218 2.41 -13.61 1.84
CA GLY A 218 2.10 -13.65 3.27
C GLY A 218 0.60 -13.85 3.54
N ASN A 219 0.26 -14.08 4.81
CA ASN A 219 -1.06 -14.54 5.23
C ASN A 219 -1.59 -13.70 6.41
N GLY A 220 -2.87 -13.86 6.76
CA GLY A 220 -3.41 -13.32 8.02
C GLY A 220 -3.46 -11.79 8.08
N CYS A 221 -3.45 -11.11 6.93
CA CYS A 221 -3.55 -9.65 6.86
C CYS A 221 -5.00 -9.17 6.92
N ILE A 222 -5.21 -7.98 7.50
CA ILE A 222 -6.50 -7.32 7.62
C ILE A 222 -6.51 -6.04 6.76
N VAL A 223 -7.50 -5.92 5.89
CA VAL A 223 -7.75 -4.73 5.06
C VAL A 223 -9.13 -4.20 5.41
N GLU A 224 -9.19 -3.10 6.17
CA GLU A 224 -10.46 -2.61 6.68
C GLU A 224 -10.68 -1.10 6.60
N LYS A 225 -11.93 -0.70 6.38
CA LYS A 225 -12.37 0.71 6.41
C LYS A 225 -11.63 1.62 5.42
N ASN A 226 -10.98 1.05 4.40
CA ASN A 226 -10.30 1.85 3.38
C ASN A 226 -11.30 2.38 2.34
N GLY A 227 -11.05 3.57 1.82
CA GLY A 227 -11.82 4.20 0.76
C GLY A 227 -11.05 4.22 -0.56
N PHE A 228 -11.64 3.71 -1.63
CA PHE A 228 -11.08 3.72 -2.99
C PHE A 228 -11.99 4.57 -3.87
N PHE A 229 -11.52 5.75 -4.27
CA PHE A 229 -12.26 6.77 -4.98
C PHE A 229 -11.71 6.90 -6.39
N GLY A 230 -12.29 6.15 -7.33
CA GLY A 230 -11.79 6.09 -8.70
C GLY A 230 -12.13 7.30 -9.54
N HIS A 231 -13.26 7.97 -9.27
CA HIS A 231 -13.79 9.09 -10.07
C HIS A 231 -13.86 8.83 -11.59
N GLY A 232 -13.91 7.56 -12.01
CA GLY A 232 -13.84 7.20 -13.43
C GLY A 232 -12.45 7.33 -14.06
N ALA A 233 -11.41 7.68 -13.30
CA ALA A 233 -10.03 7.72 -13.80
C ALA A 233 -9.58 6.33 -14.25
N LYS A 234 -8.77 6.28 -15.31
CA LYS A 234 -8.39 5.04 -16.01
C LYS A 234 -7.55 4.12 -15.12
N GLY A 235 -7.90 2.84 -15.10
CA GLY A 235 -7.10 1.80 -14.46
C GLY A 235 -7.17 1.82 -12.94
N THR A 236 -8.11 2.57 -12.36
CA THR A 236 -8.31 2.63 -10.91
C THR A 236 -8.77 1.29 -10.37
N GLY A 237 -8.01 0.74 -9.41
CA GLY A 237 -8.26 -0.59 -8.85
C GLY A 237 -8.53 -0.58 -7.35
N GLY A 238 -8.96 -1.73 -6.85
CA GLY A 238 -9.28 -1.92 -5.43
C GLY A 238 -8.30 -2.86 -4.74
N ILE A 239 -8.81 -4.00 -4.28
CA ILE A 239 -8.13 -4.93 -3.40
C ILE A 239 -7.89 -6.25 -4.14
N ARG A 240 -6.66 -6.76 -4.09
CA ARG A 240 -6.29 -8.06 -4.69
C ARG A 240 -5.77 -9.02 -3.62
N ILE A 241 -6.33 -10.22 -3.58
CA ILE A 241 -6.14 -11.22 -2.53
C ILE A 241 -5.41 -12.44 -3.10
N ILE A 242 -4.28 -12.80 -2.47
CA ILE A 242 -3.49 -14.02 -2.69
C ILE A 242 -3.07 -14.51 -1.30
N GLY A 243 -3.08 -15.82 -1.06
CA GLY A 243 -2.70 -16.38 0.23
C GLY A 243 -3.87 -16.59 1.19
N GLU A 244 -3.57 -16.85 2.45
CA GLU A 244 -4.49 -17.45 3.39
C GLU A 244 -4.93 -16.49 4.52
N ASP A 245 -6.11 -16.76 5.08
CA ASP A 245 -6.60 -16.16 6.33
C ASP A 245 -6.73 -14.62 6.31
N HIS A 246 -6.90 -14.04 5.12
CA HIS A 246 -7.11 -12.61 4.97
C HIS A 246 -8.53 -12.19 5.35
N ILE A 247 -8.64 -11.02 5.99
CA ILE A 247 -9.91 -10.36 6.26
C ILE A 247 -9.96 -9.06 5.47
N VAL A 248 -10.92 -8.95 4.57
CA VAL A 248 -11.19 -7.74 3.77
C VAL A 248 -12.58 -7.26 4.13
N ARG A 249 -12.67 -6.23 4.98
CA ARG A 249 -13.97 -5.82 5.54
C ARG A 249 -14.23 -4.32 5.59
N GLU A 250 -15.50 -3.94 5.47
CA GLU A 250 -15.95 -2.55 5.64
C GLU A 250 -15.23 -1.55 4.73
N ASN A 251 -14.65 -2.00 3.61
CA ASN A 251 -14.03 -1.12 2.63
C ASN A 251 -15.09 -0.51 1.71
N TYR A 252 -14.86 0.72 1.27
CA TYR A 252 -15.72 1.45 0.34
C TYR A 252 -14.98 1.65 -0.98
N LEU A 253 -15.54 1.20 -2.09
CA LEU A 253 -14.92 1.25 -3.41
C LEU A 253 -15.90 1.90 -4.39
N GLU A 254 -15.54 3.02 -5.00
CA GLU A 254 -16.44 3.81 -5.85
C GLU A 254 -15.79 4.16 -7.20
N SER A 255 -16.55 3.96 -8.27
CA SER A 255 -16.21 4.41 -9.64
C SER A 255 -14.83 3.95 -10.13
N LEU A 256 -14.47 2.71 -9.79
CA LEU A 256 -13.24 2.07 -10.23
C LEU A 256 -13.38 1.55 -11.67
N THR A 257 -12.36 1.79 -12.51
CA THR A 257 -12.39 1.43 -13.94
C THR A 257 -11.41 0.33 -14.34
N GLY A 258 -10.60 -0.15 -13.40
CA GLY A 258 -9.63 -1.21 -13.62
C GLY A 258 -10.28 -2.57 -13.91
N ASP A 259 -9.47 -3.44 -14.50
CA ASP A 259 -9.79 -4.78 -14.98
C ASP A 259 -8.77 -5.81 -14.48
N GLU A 260 -9.11 -7.09 -14.57
CA GLU A 260 -8.28 -8.22 -14.17
C GLU A 260 -7.68 -8.05 -12.76
N THR A 261 -6.38 -7.74 -12.70
CA THR A 261 -5.63 -7.52 -11.46
C THR A 261 -6.07 -6.27 -10.69
N ARG A 262 -6.88 -5.41 -11.32
CA ARG A 262 -7.36 -4.11 -10.80
C ARG A 262 -8.88 -4.03 -10.74
N CYS A 263 -9.59 -5.15 -10.62
CA CYS A 263 -11.01 -5.11 -10.25
C CYS A 263 -11.20 -4.50 -8.85
N GLY A 264 -12.46 -4.29 -8.46
CA GLY A 264 -12.80 -3.81 -7.11
C GLY A 264 -12.28 -4.75 -6.03
N ILE A 265 -12.65 -6.03 -6.09
CA ILE A 265 -12.07 -7.09 -5.26
C ILE A 265 -11.73 -8.28 -6.17
N THR A 266 -10.45 -8.67 -6.18
CA THR A 266 -9.94 -9.80 -6.97
C THR A 266 -9.44 -10.90 -6.06
N LEU A 267 -9.95 -12.13 -6.22
CA LEU A 267 -9.38 -13.34 -5.63
C LEU A 267 -8.59 -14.09 -6.71
N MET A 268 -7.30 -14.29 -6.47
CA MET A 268 -6.40 -14.94 -7.44
C MET A 268 -6.50 -16.46 -7.40
N MET A 269 -6.16 -17.11 -8.52
CA MET A 269 -5.90 -18.54 -8.59
C MET A 269 -4.47 -18.84 -8.10
N GLY A 270 -4.31 -19.90 -7.32
CA GLY A 270 -3.03 -20.35 -6.79
C GLY A 270 -2.27 -21.34 -7.68
N LEU A 271 -0.97 -21.46 -7.43
CA LEU A 271 -0.11 -22.50 -8.00
C LEU A 271 -0.06 -23.72 -7.08
N PRO A 272 -0.17 -24.94 -7.63
CA PRO A 272 0.27 -26.15 -6.92
C PRO A 272 1.73 -26.01 -6.51
N ASN A 273 2.05 -26.31 -5.24
CA ASN A 273 3.41 -26.20 -4.69
C ASN A 273 4.08 -24.85 -4.98
N SER A 274 3.33 -23.75 -4.79
CA SER A 274 3.80 -22.41 -5.11
C SER A 274 5.17 -22.13 -4.48
N PRO A 275 6.17 -21.67 -5.25
CA PRO A 275 7.38 -21.12 -4.66
C PRO A 275 7.07 -19.80 -3.94
N ALA A 276 8.01 -19.31 -3.13
CA ALA A 276 7.82 -18.08 -2.34
C ALA A 276 7.55 -16.82 -3.19
N ASN A 277 8.04 -16.78 -4.44
CA ASN A 277 7.75 -15.72 -5.41
C ASN A 277 6.55 -16.03 -6.33
N GLY A 278 5.85 -17.15 -6.12
CA GLY A 278 4.66 -17.56 -6.85
C GLY A 278 3.36 -16.95 -6.31
N TYR A 279 2.23 -17.60 -6.60
CA TYR A 279 0.91 -17.28 -6.05
C TYR A 279 0.42 -18.45 -5.19
N PHE A 280 0.32 -18.22 -3.88
CA PHE A 280 -0.33 -19.18 -2.98
C PHE A 280 -1.84 -19.17 -3.19
N GLN A 281 -2.47 -20.33 -2.99
CA GLN A 281 -3.91 -20.48 -3.10
C GLN A 281 -4.62 -19.54 -2.13
N VAL A 282 -5.69 -18.89 -2.59
CA VAL A 282 -6.57 -18.14 -1.70
C VAL A 282 -7.34 -19.13 -0.83
N LYS A 283 -7.18 -19.06 0.48
CA LYS A 283 -7.81 -19.99 1.42
C LYS A 283 -8.32 -19.28 2.66
N ARG A 284 -9.55 -19.60 3.08
CA ARG A 284 -10.18 -19.02 4.28
C ARG A 284 -10.24 -17.49 4.28
N ALA A 285 -10.22 -16.87 3.10
CA ALA A 285 -10.38 -15.43 2.99
C ALA A 285 -11.83 -15.03 3.33
N ARG A 286 -11.97 -13.95 4.09
CA ARG A 286 -13.27 -13.38 4.50
C ARG A 286 -13.44 -12.02 3.86
N VAL A 287 -14.42 -11.87 2.97
CA VAL A 287 -14.77 -10.63 2.31
C VAL A 287 -16.10 -10.16 2.87
N GLU A 288 -16.08 -9.18 3.77
CA GLU A 288 -17.20 -8.89 4.67
C GLU A 288 -17.65 -7.42 4.63
N ASN A 289 -18.94 -7.17 4.46
CA ASN A 289 -19.52 -5.83 4.64
C ASN A 289 -18.85 -4.73 3.79
N ASN A 290 -18.22 -5.09 2.66
CA ASN A 290 -17.65 -4.11 1.75
C ASN A 290 -18.76 -3.48 0.91
N THR A 291 -18.59 -2.22 0.54
CA THR A 291 -19.52 -1.48 -0.32
C THR A 291 -18.83 -1.13 -1.63
N LEU A 292 -19.36 -1.62 -2.75
CA LEU A 292 -18.84 -1.35 -4.09
C LEU A 292 -19.90 -0.59 -4.90
N VAL A 293 -19.54 0.57 -5.42
CA VAL A 293 -20.46 1.49 -6.10
C VAL A 293 -19.90 1.84 -7.46
N ASN A 294 -20.62 1.49 -8.53
CA ASN A 294 -20.27 1.82 -9.92
C ASN A 294 -18.83 1.40 -10.32
N CYS A 295 -18.32 0.31 -9.73
CA CYS A 295 -17.07 -0.32 -10.16
C CYS A 295 -17.32 -1.11 -11.45
N LYS A 296 -16.53 -0.87 -12.51
CA LYS A 296 -16.71 -1.55 -13.80
C LYS A 296 -16.64 -3.07 -13.70
N HIS A 297 -15.75 -3.57 -12.85
CA HIS A 297 -15.61 -4.98 -12.49
C HIS A 297 -15.60 -5.09 -10.96
N PRO A 298 -16.75 -5.32 -10.29
CA PRO A 298 -16.84 -5.29 -8.83
C PRO A 298 -16.08 -6.45 -8.16
N ILE A 299 -16.46 -7.70 -8.45
CA ILE A 299 -15.80 -8.90 -7.90
C ILE A 299 -15.31 -9.78 -9.04
N LEU A 300 -14.05 -10.19 -8.97
CA LEU A 300 -13.48 -11.20 -9.86
C LEU A 300 -12.88 -12.36 -9.04
N ILE A 301 -13.30 -13.58 -9.35
CA ILE A 301 -12.91 -14.80 -8.64
C ILE A 301 -12.09 -15.70 -9.57
N ALA A 302 -10.97 -16.19 -9.03
CA ALA A 302 -10.01 -17.08 -9.65
C ALA A 302 -9.32 -16.49 -10.89
N LEU A 303 -8.75 -15.28 -10.73
CA LEU A 303 -7.86 -14.72 -11.76
C LEU A 303 -6.59 -15.57 -11.88
N GLU A 304 -6.32 -16.09 -13.07
CA GLU A 304 -5.02 -16.69 -13.39
C GLU A 304 -3.95 -15.59 -13.50
N GLY A 305 -2.87 -15.71 -12.73
CA GLY A 305 -1.71 -14.84 -12.88
C GLY A 305 -0.85 -15.25 -14.07
N ASP A 306 -0.47 -14.29 -14.90
CA ASP A 306 0.30 -14.47 -16.15
C ASP A 306 1.83 -14.41 -15.94
N LYS A 307 2.29 -13.91 -14.78
CA LYS A 307 3.70 -13.64 -14.47
C LYS A 307 4.27 -14.52 -13.35
N VAL A 308 4.10 -15.83 -13.46
CA VAL A 308 4.62 -16.81 -12.48
C VAL A 308 5.24 -18.05 -13.12
N PRO A 309 6.15 -18.78 -12.41
CA PRO A 309 6.90 -19.90 -12.98
C PRO A 309 6.08 -21.21 -13.15
N GLY A 310 4.77 -21.12 -13.36
CA GLY A 310 3.89 -22.27 -13.53
C GLY A 310 2.49 -21.85 -13.96
N LYS A 311 1.61 -22.83 -14.20
CA LYS A 311 0.21 -22.59 -14.53
C LYS A 311 -0.64 -22.61 -13.26
N PRO A 312 -1.25 -21.48 -12.85
CA PRO A 312 -2.22 -21.48 -11.76
C PRO A 312 -3.37 -22.45 -12.06
N SER A 313 -3.77 -23.22 -11.05
CA SER A 313 -4.85 -24.21 -11.18
C SER A 313 -5.62 -24.47 -9.89
N LEU A 314 -5.23 -23.82 -8.78
CA LEU A 314 -5.89 -23.98 -7.49
C LEU A 314 -6.88 -22.83 -7.27
N PRO A 315 -8.21 -23.07 -7.38
CA PRO A 315 -9.21 -22.01 -7.16
C PRO A 315 -9.25 -21.60 -5.68
N PRO A 316 -9.84 -20.44 -5.34
CA PRO A 316 -10.10 -20.08 -3.95
C PRO A 316 -10.96 -21.14 -3.24
N ILE A 317 -10.63 -21.47 -1.99
CA ILE A 317 -11.35 -22.46 -1.18
C ILE A 317 -11.62 -21.98 0.25
N GLU A 318 -12.67 -22.53 0.87
CA GLU A 318 -13.08 -22.22 2.25
C GLU A 318 -13.31 -20.71 2.48
N CYS A 319 -13.60 -19.95 1.44
CA CYS A 319 -13.76 -18.50 1.52
C CYS A 319 -15.20 -18.13 1.89
N VAL A 320 -15.37 -16.96 2.50
CA VAL A 320 -16.69 -16.42 2.85
C VAL A 320 -16.83 -15.04 2.23
N ILE A 321 -17.92 -14.83 1.48
CA ILE A 321 -18.35 -13.53 0.98
C ILE A 321 -19.67 -13.20 1.68
N ILE A 322 -19.63 -12.26 2.62
CA ILE A 322 -20.76 -11.98 3.53
C ILE A 322 -21.09 -10.49 3.63
N GLY A 323 -22.38 -10.16 3.59
CA GLY A 323 -22.86 -8.81 3.91
C GLY A 323 -22.43 -7.70 2.95
N ASN A 324 -21.83 -8.05 1.81
CA ASN A 324 -21.33 -7.06 0.87
C ASN A 324 -22.50 -6.40 0.12
N LYS A 325 -22.37 -5.09 -0.12
CA LYS A 325 -23.32 -4.29 -0.89
C LYS A 325 -22.70 -3.90 -2.22
N ILE A 326 -23.34 -4.26 -3.32
CA ILE A 326 -22.87 -3.87 -4.65
C ILE A 326 -23.98 -3.16 -5.40
N HIS A 327 -23.69 -1.97 -5.89
CA HIS A 327 -24.57 -1.23 -6.79
C HIS A 327 -23.78 -0.84 -8.05
N GLY A 328 -24.22 -1.29 -9.22
CA GLY A 328 -23.67 -0.86 -10.50
C GLY A 328 -24.59 -1.23 -11.65
N ALA A 329 -25.54 -0.35 -11.97
CA ALA A 329 -26.64 -0.60 -12.92
C ALA A 329 -26.19 -1.16 -14.27
N GLU A 330 -25.00 -0.77 -14.75
CA GLU A 330 -24.47 -1.18 -16.06
C GLU A 330 -23.44 -2.33 -15.99
N THR A 331 -23.23 -2.91 -14.82
CA THR A 331 -22.11 -3.81 -14.55
C THR A 331 -22.55 -5.26 -14.35
N GLN A 332 -21.76 -6.21 -14.84
CA GLN A 332 -21.81 -7.58 -14.34
C GLN A 332 -21.15 -7.60 -12.96
N VAL A 333 -21.87 -8.07 -11.94
CA VAL A 333 -21.43 -7.92 -10.54
C VAL A 333 -20.32 -8.89 -10.16
N VAL A 334 -20.43 -10.16 -10.56
CA VAL A 334 -19.43 -11.20 -10.29
C VAL A 334 -18.90 -11.74 -11.60
N GLU A 335 -17.58 -11.82 -11.74
CA GLU A 335 -16.92 -12.62 -12.77
C GLU A 335 -16.24 -13.81 -12.09
N ALA A 336 -16.70 -15.03 -12.37
CA ALA A 336 -16.12 -16.26 -11.84
C ALA A 336 -15.44 -17.05 -12.95
N ARG A 337 -14.16 -17.41 -12.73
CA ARG A 337 -13.36 -18.22 -13.67
C ARG A 337 -13.07 -19.63 -13.14
N CYS A 338 -13.85 -20.09 -12.17
CA CYS A 338 -13.77 -21.42 -11.58
C CYS A 338 -15.15 -21.87 -11.08
N ASP A 339 -15.23 -23.14 -10.66
CA ASP A 339 -16.35 -23.61 -9.84
C ASP A 339 -16.41 -22.85 -8.49
N LEU A 340 -17.63 -22.61 -7.99
CA LEU A 340 -17.86 -21.76 -6.82
C LEU A 340 -18.04 -22.53 -5.50
N ALA A 341 -17.89 -23.86 -5.47
CA ALA A 341 -18.05 -24.66 -4.25
C ALA A 341 -17.09 -24.25 -3.12
N GLY A 342 -15.96 -23.61 -3.47
CA GLY A 342 -14.99 -23.06 -2.51
C GLY A 342 -15.43 -21.75 -1.83
N ILE A 343 -16.57 -21.18 -2.21
CA ILE A 343 -17.05 -19.88 -1.73
C ILE A 343 -18.42 -20.05 -1.08
N ARG A 344 -18.52 -19.63 0.19
CA ARG A 344 -19.80 -19.52 0.90
C ARG A 344 -20.31 -18.08 0.82
N TRP A 345 -21.57 -17.92 0.44
CA TRP A 345 -22.22 -16.61 0.28
C TRP A 345 -23.29 -16.42 1.35
N GLU A 346 -23.30 -15.26 2.01
CA GLU A 346 -24.26 -14.98 3.08
C GLU A 346 -24.68 -13.51 3.09
N ALA A 347 -25.98 -13.23 3.19
CA ALA A 347 -26.52 -11.89 3.41
C ALA A 347 -25.98 -10.78 2.48
N ASN A 348 -25.55 -11.11 1.26
CA ASN A 348 -25.07 -10.13 0.30
C ASN A 348 -26.24 -9.44 -0.39
N HIS A 349 -26.09 -8.18 -0.77
CA HIS A 349 -27.11 -7.42 -1.48
C HIS A 349 -26.52 -6.78 -2.73
N PHE A 350 -26.84 -7.37 -3.88
CA PHE A 350 -26.25 -7.03 -5.17
C PHE A 350 -27.29 -6.48 -6.15
N HIS A 351 -26.90 -5.42 -6.83
CA HIS A 351 -27.66 -4.78 -7.90
C HIS A 351 -26.75 -4.44 -9.07
N GLY A 352 -27.11 -4.88 -10.27
CA GLY A 352 -26.44 -4.49 -11.50
C GLY A 352 -27.11 -5.06 -12.74
N LYS A 353 -26.45 -4.95 -13.89
CA LYS A 353 -26.96 -5.43 -15.18
C LYS A 353 -27.12 -6.94 -15.22
N ALA A 354 -26.18 -7.66 -14.60
CA ALA A 354 -26.19 -9.11 -14.49
C ALA A 354 -25.46 -9.54 -13.22
N LEU A 355 -25.92 -10.61 -12.58
CA LEU A 355 -25.20 -11.19 -11.45
C LEU A 355 -23.85 -11.77 -11.89
N GLY A 356 -23.81 -12.39 -13.08
CA GLY A 356 -22.60 -12.97 -13.70
C GLY A 356 -22.25 -14.39 -13.22
N ILE A 357 -23.05 -14.91 -12.29
CA ILE A 357 -23.06 -16.30 -11.82
C ILE A 357 -24.54 -16.75 -11.73
N PRO A 358 -24.83 -18.06 -11.63
CA PRO A 358 -26.19 -18.54 -11.36
C PRO A 358 -26.77 -17.94 -10.08
N GLU A 359 -28.10 -17.92 -9.98
CA GLU A 359 -28.76 -17.56 -8.72
C GLU A 359 -28.22 -18.43 -7.57
N THR A 360 -27.75 -17.77 -6.52
CA THR A 360 -26.97 -18.40 -5.45
C THR A 360 -27.56 -17.97 -4.11
N GLU A 361 -27.82 -18.94 -3.24
CA GLU A 361 -28.29 -18.68 -1.87
C GLU A 361 -27.33 -17.74 -1.13
N GLY A 362 -27.88 -16.84 -0.31
CA GLY A 362 -27.09 -15.82 0.40
C GLY A 362 -26.75 -14.58 -0.42
N ILE A 363 -27.29 -14.45 -1.65
CA ILE A 363 -27.26 -13.23 -2.46
C ILE A 363 -28.69 -12.75 -2.71
N ALA A 364 -29.06 -11.62 -2.11
CA ALA A 364 -30.24 -10.87 -2.51
C ALA A 364 -29.91 -10.08 -3.80
N TRP A 365 -30.57 -10.43 -4.90
CA TRP A 365 -30.34 -9.84 -6.23
C TRP A 365 -31.49 -8.93 -6.67
N GLY A 366 -31.17 -7.82 -7.34
CA GLY A 366 -32.11 -7.02 -8.13
C GLY A 366 -32.74 -5.81 -7.42
N LYS A 367 -32.66 -5.73 -6.08
CA LYS A 367 -33.01 -4.50 -5.34
C LYS A 367 -31.75 -3.66 -5.11
N GLU A 368 -31.88 -2.34 -5.19
CA GLU A 368 -30.78 -1.45 -4.86
C GLU A 368 -30.46 -1.49 -3.35
N PRO A 369 -29.18 -1.68 -2.97
CA PRO A 369 -28.77 -1.58 -1.57
C PRO A 369 -28.75 -0.13 -1.09
N ASP A 370 -29.13 0.08 0.18
CA ASP A 370 -28.93 1.36 0.86
C ASP A 370 -27.43 1.59 1.12
N ILE A 371 -26.90 2.66 0.52
CA ILE A 371 -25.48 2.98 0.49
C ILE A 371 -25.25 4.41 1.00
N GLN A 372 -24.49 4.51 2.09
CA GLN A 372 -23.90 5.77 2.51
C GLN A 372 -22.60 6.02 1.74
N ARG A 373 -22.56 7.11 0.97
CA ARG A 373 -21.31 7.51 0.28
C ARG A 373 -20.30 8.06 1.28
N LEU A 374 -19.04 7.71 1.09
CA LEU A 374 -17.91 8.20 1.89
C LEU A 374 -17.12 9.28 1.14
N LYS A 375 -16.30 10.02 1.87
CA LYS A 375 -15.33 10.97 1.32
C LYS A 375 -13.92 10.50 1.63
N ALA A 376 -12.99 10.84 0.74
CA ALA A 376 -11.57 10.65 0.99
C ALA A 376 -11.11 11.48 2.19
N LEU A 377 -10.00 11.06 2.80
CA LEU A 377 -9.27 11.86 3.78
C LEU A 377 -8.93 13.24 3.21
N ASP A 378 -9.02 14.26 4.06
CA ASP A 378 -8.55 15.59 3.73
C ASP A 378 -7.01 15.60 3.71
N ARG A 379 -6.42 16.04 2.59
CA ARG A 379 -4.96 16.20 2.44
C ARG A 379 -4.35 17.01 3.58
N LYS A 380 -5.02 18.07 4.05
CA LYS A 380 -4.50 18.92 5.13
C LYS A 380 -4.37 18.18 6.47
N ALA A 381 -5.11 17.09 6.66
CA ALA A 381 -5.05 16.28 7.88
C ALA A 381 -3.89 15.27 7.90
N VAL A 382 -3.27 14.99 6.74
CA VAL A 382 -2.35 13.85 6.54
C VAL A 382 -1.05 14.22 5.84
N GLN A 383 -0.63 15.48 5.94
CA GLN A 383 0.64 15.96 5.38
C GLN A 383 1.42 16.78 6.43
N PRO A 384 2.68 17.17 6.16
CA PRO A 384 3.40 18.05 7.05
C PRO A 384 2.63 19.36 7.26
N SER A 385 2.53 19.82 8.51
CA SER A 385 1.76 21.02 8.85
C SER A 385 2.25 22.31 8.18
N TRP A 386 3.51 22.31 7.73
CA TRP A 386 4.17 23.41 7.05
C TRP A 386 4.09 23.35 5.51
N TRP A 387 3.51 22.28 4.96
CA TRP A 387 3.34 22.12 3.52
C TRP A 387 2.05 22.82 3.07
N GLU A 388 2.16 23.85 2.24
CA GLU A 388 1.04 24.64 1.69
C GLU A 388 0.62 24.18 0.29
#